data_AF-P0DI45-F1
#
_entry.id   AF-P0DI45-F1
#
_cell.length_a   1.000
_cell.length_b   1.000
_cell.length_c   1.000
_cell.angle_alpha   90.00
_cell.angle_beta   90.00
_cell.angle_gamma   90.00
#
_symmetry.space_group_name_H-M   'P 1'
#
loop_
_entity.id
_entity.type
_entity.pdbx_description
1 polymer ?
#
loop_
_entity_poly.entity_id
_entity_poly.type
_entity_poly.pdbx_seq_one_letter_code
_entity_poly.pdbx_strand_id
1 'polypeptide(L)'
;MANESTTIEIGESSTMTKRTSHVVVDEKKKGFVAATAGGGYKRGLAIFDFLLRLAAIVTTITASSVMYTAEETLPFFTQFLQFQAGYDDFATFQFFVISIAMVASYLVLSLPFSIVSIIRPLAAAPRLILLISDTVVVTLTTAAAAAAAAIVYLAHNGNPNTNWLPICQQFGDFCQAVSSAVVAASIAVVFFIILIVISAISLKALILYFSSG
;
A
#
# COMPACT_ATOMS: atom_id res chain seq x y z
N MET A 1 -8.52 66.46 -34.76
CA MET A 1 -7.70 67.25 -35.68
C MET A 1 -6.44 67.66 -34.95
N ALA A 2 -5.26 67.16 -35.39
CA ALA A 2 -3.87 67.55 -35.04
C ALA A 2 -3.48 67.54 -33.53
N ASN A 3 -2.31 67.09 -33.05
CA ASN A 3 -1.02 66.80 -33.67
C ASN A 3 -0.20 65.87 -32.75
N GLU A 4 0.78 65.18 -33.32
CA GLU A 4 1.61 64.10 -32.76
C GLU A 4 3.01 64.60 -32.29
N SER A 5 3.60 63.83 -31.35
CA SER A 5 5.02 63.48 -31.16
C SER A 5 6.14 64.56 -31.07
N THR A 6 6.99 64.51 -30.02
CA THR A 6 8.33 63.86 -30.02
C THR A 6 9.26 64.33 -28.86
N THR A 7 9.85 63.35 -28.16
CA THR A 7 11.27 63.21 -27.69
C THR A 7 11.79 64.19 -26.60
N ILE A 8 12.53 63.78 -25.55
CA ILE A 8 13.99 63.44 -25.49
C ILE A 8 14.37 62.86 -24.10
N GLU A 9 15.31 61.91 -24.10
CA GLU A 9 15.98 61.15 -23.00
C GLU A 9 16.99 61.93 -22.12
N ILE A 10 17.27 61.43 -20.90
CA ILE A 10 18.50 61.54 -20.05
C ILE A 10 18.16 60.93 -18.66
N GLY A 11 18.94 60.17 -17.89
CA GLY A 11 20.30 59.63 -17.95
C GLY A 11 20.69 59.10 -16.55
N GLU A 12 21.60 58.12 -16.51
CA GLU A 12 22.54 57.76 -15.42
C GLU A 12 22.11 56.85 -14.24
N SER A 13 22.80 55.70 -14.11
CA SER A 13 22.80 54.80 -12.95
C SER A 13 24.23 54.41 -12.61
N SER A 14 24.71 54.79 -11.42
CA SER A 14 25.78 54.07 -10.70
C SER A 14 25.94 54.60 -9.26
N THR A 15 25.73 53.74 -8.24
CA THR A 15 26.46 53.82 -6.96
C THR A 15 26.32 52.54 -6.10
N MET A 16 27.46 51.88 -5.89
CA MET A 16 27.99 51.26 -4.66
C MET A 16 27.05 50.61 -3.61
N THR A 17 27.32 49.36 -3.22
CA THR A 17 28.03 49.00 -1.94
C THR A 17 28.01 47.48 -1.61
N LYS A 18 29.15 46.81 -1.81
CA LYS A 18 29.95 46.02 -0.82
C LYS A 18 29.24 45.12 0.23
N ARG A 19 29.33 43.78 0.09
CA ARG A 19 30.03 42.81 1.00
C ARG A 19 29.63 41.37 0.67
N THR A 20 30.57 40.55 0.19
CA THR A 20 30.42 39.10 0.03
C THR A 20 31.28 38.40 1.09
N SER A 21 30.64 37.85 2.12
CA SER A 21 31.26 36.93 3.07
C SER A 21 30.94 35.50 2.64
N HIS A 22 31.98 34.80 2.23
CA HIS A 22 32.02 33.38 1.90
C HIS A 22 31.94 32.57 3.20
N VAL A 23 30.89 31.76 3.36
CA VAL A 23 30.78 30.76 4.42
C VAL A 23 30.51 29.42 3.75
N VAL A 24 31.55 28.61 3.69
CA VAL A 24 31.54 27.20 3.29
C VAL A 24 30.89 26.41 4.44
N VAL A 25 29.80 25.68 4.17
CA VAL A 25 29.23 24.72 5.14
C VAL A 25 28.91 23.40 4.44
N ASP A 26 29.86 22.48 4.59
CA ASP A 26 29.74 21.04 4.84
C ASP A 26 28.39 20.35 4.53
N GLU A 27 28.41 19.56 3.46
CA GLU A 27 27.48 18.48 3.17
C GLU A 27 27.71 17.29 4.13
N LYS A 28 26.78 16.98 5.06
CA LYS A 28 26.43 15.57 5.39
C LYS A 28 25.38 15.28 6.47
N LYS A 29 24.80 16.24 7.19
CA LYS A 29 23.92 15.90 8.35
C LYS A 29 22.64 16.76 8.52
N LYS A 30 21.81 16.91 7.47
CA LYS A 30 20.58 17.73 7.54
C LYS A 30 19.29 17.07 7.02
N GLY A 31 19.24 15.73 6.97
CA GLY A 31 18.17 15.02 6.25
C GLY A 31 16.82 14.78 6.97
N PHE A 32 16.66 15.08 8.27
CA PHE A 32 15.54 14.46 9.01
C PHE A 32 14.56 15.40 9.75
N VAL A 33 14.77 16.73 9.88
CA VAL A 33 13.96 17.49 10.87
C VAL A 33 13.45 18.90 10.45
N ALA A 34 13.63 19.38 9.21
CA ALA A 34 13.37 20.81 8.93
C ALA A 34 12.76 21.16 7.56
N ALA A 35 11.49 20.81 7.30
CA ALA A 35 10.73 21.37 6.17
C ALA A 35 9.25 21.67 6.51
N THR A 36 9.13 22.65 7.41
CA THR A 36 8.04 23.60 7.66
C THR A 36 6.94 23.79 6.57
N ALA A 37 5.71 23.44 6.95
CA ALA A 37 4.54 24.34 7.00
C ALA A 37 3.87 24.88 5.70
N GLY A 38 3.69 24.07 4.66
CA GLY A 38 2.71 24.38 3.59
C GLY A 38 2.89 23.62 2.28
N GLY A 39 4.15 23.44 1.83
CA GLY A 39 4.50 22.48 0.76
C GLY A 39 4.83 21.08 1.30
N GLY A 40 5.16 21.01 2.60
CA GLY A 40 5.61 19.79 3.28
C GLY A 40 4.55 18.69 3.35
N TYR A 41 3.26 19.03 3.52
CA TYR A 41 2.22 18.02 3.68
C TYR A 41 2.01 17.18 2.41
N LYS A 42 2.13 17.77 1.21
CA LYS A 42 1.99 17.04 -0.06
C LYS A 42 3.12 16.02 -0.25
N ARG A 43 4.36 16.44 0.07
CA ARG A 43 5.53 15.54 0.03
C ARG A 43 5.44 14.47 1.10
N GLY A 44 5.05 14.82 2.32
CA GLY A 44 4.86 13.87 3.41
C GLY A 44 3.80 12.81 3.08
N LEU A 45 2.68 13.22 2.50
CA LEU A 45 1.61 12.30 2.10
C LEU A 45 2.05 11.33 0.99
N ALA A 46 2.86 11.81 0.02
CA ALA A 46 3.43 10.97 -1.02
C ALA A 46 4.45 9.95 -0.48
N ILE A 47 5.30 10.38 0.46
CA ILE A 47 6.24 9.46 1.14
C ILE A 47 5.46 8.42 1.95
N PHE A 48 4.41 8.84 2.65
CA PHE A 48 3.58 7.94 3.45
C PHE A 48 2.82 6.92 2.57
N ASP A 49 2.26 7.34 1.42
CA ASP A 49 1.68 6.43 0.41
C ASP A 49 2.70 5.38 -0.04
N PHE A 50 3.92 5.82 -0.38
CA PHE A 50 4.98 4.92 -0.81
C PHE A 50 5.37 3.90 0.28
N LEU A 51 5.52 4.34 1.53
CA LEU A 51 5.82 3.47 2.66
C LEU A 51 4.70 2.47 2.94
N LEU A 52 3.43 2.91 2.84
CA LEU A 52 2.27 2.02 2.98
C LEU A 52 2.23 0.96 1.87
N ARG A 53 2.57 1.32 0.62
CA ARG A 53 2.67 0.34 -0.47
C ARG A 53 3.77 -0.68 -0.20
N LEU A 54 4.92 -0.25 0.29
CA LEU A 54 6.01 -1.16 0.67
C LEU A 54 5.57 -2.10 1.82
N ALA A 55 4.92 -1.56 2.84
CA ALA A 55 4.37 -2.36 3.94
C ALA A 55 3.35 -3.38 3.43
N ALA A 56 2.43 -2.97 2.55
CA ALA A 56 1.46 -3.86 1.93
C ALA A 56 2.12 -4.98 1.10
N ILE A 57 3.20 -4.69 0.37
CA ILE A 57 3.97 -5.71 -0.37
C ILE A 57 4.53 -6.76 0.59
N VAL A 58 5.22 -6.31 1.64
CA VAL A 58 5.82 -7.23 2.63
C VAL A 58 4.74 -8.08 3.30
N THR A 59 3.64 -7.45 3.71
CA THR A 59 2.54 -8.15 4.37
C THR A 59 1.83 -9.15 3.44
N THR A 60 1.57 -8.81 2.19
CA THR A 60 0.90 -9.70 1.22
C THR A 60 1.78 -10.87 0.81
N ILE A 61 3.08 -10.64 0.56
CA ILE A 61 4.04 -11.71 0.30
C ILE A 61 4.15 -12.63 1.51
N THR A 62 4.23 -12.08 2.73
CA THR A 62 4.28 -12.87 3.96
C THR A 62 3.01 -13.70 4.12
N ALA A 63 1.83 -13.10 3.95
CA ALA A 63 0.55 -13.80 4.06
C ALA A 63 0.42 -14.94 3.05
N SER A 64 0.73 -14.68 1.77
CA SER A 64 0.68 -15.69 0.71
C SER A 64 1.69 -16.80 0.94
N SER A 65 2.94 -16.46 1.30
CA SER A 65 4.00 -17.45 1.54
C SER A 65 3.69 -18.34 2.74
N VAL A 66 3.26 -17.76 3.86
CA VAL A 66 2.92 -18.52 5.08
C VAL A 66 1.74 -19.46 4.82
N MET A 67 0.71 -19.01 4.09
CA MET A 67 -0.40 -19.89 3.73
C MET A 67 0.03 -20.97 2.73
N TYR A 68 0.86 -20.61 1.74
CA TYR A 68 1.36 -21.54 0.73
C TYR A 68 2.24 -22.65 1.34
N THR A 69 3.04 -22.33 2.36
CA THR A 69 3.85 -23.31 3.07
C THR A 69 3.13 -23.97 4.24
N ALA A 70 1.82 -23.75 4.40
CA ALA A 70 1.04 -24.35 5.48
C ALA A 70 0.73 -25.80 5.13
N GLU A 71 1.60 -26.70 5.59
CA GLU A 71 1.47 -28.15 5.42
C GLU A 71 1.91 -28.83 6.71
N GLU A 72 1.09 -29.73 7.24
CA GLU A 72 1.47 -30.56 8.40
C GLU A 72 1.00 -32.01 8.20
N THR A 73 1.93 -32.94 8.37
CA THR A 73 1.67 -34.39 8.42
C THR A 73 1.59 -34.83 9.88
N LEU A 74 0.45 -35.35 10.37
CA LEU A 74 0.42 -35.99 11.69
C LEU A 74 0.76 -37.49 11.60
N PRO A 75 1.78 -37.99 12.33
CA PRO A 75 2.20 -39.39 12.26
C PRO A 75 1.35 -40.32 13.16
N PHE A 76 0.02 -40.30 13.05
CA PHE A 76 -0.87 -41.16 13.87
C PHE A 76 -1.76 -42.11 13.05
N PHE A 77 -1.51 -43.40 13.28
CA PHE A 77 -2.21 -44.64 12.87
C PHE A 77 -2.10 -45.11 11.41
N THR A 78 -0.94 -45.72 11.11
CA THR A 78 -0.69 -46.67 10.01
C THR A 78 -0.66 -46.07 8.60
N GLN A 79 0.05 -46.73 7.70
CA GLN A 79 0.12 -46.50 6.24
C GLN A 79 -1.25 -46.39 5.51
N PHE A 80 -2.38 -46.46 6.23
CA PHE A 80 -3.74 -46.36 5.71
C PHE A 80 -4.51 -45.10 6.15
N LEU A 81 -4.04 -44.33 7.14
CA LEU A 81 -4.71 -43.10 7.62
C LEU A 81 -3.67 -42.00 7.90
N GLN A 82 -3.01 -41.52 6.85
CA GLN A 82 -2.17 -40.33 6.94
C GLN A 82 -3.06 -39.10 6.77
N PHE A 83 -3.43 -38.47 7.88
CA PHE A 83 -4.12 -37.18 7.83
C PHE A 83 -3.07 -36.11 7.54
N GLN A 84 -2.91 -35.82 6.25
CA GLN A 84 -2.23 -34.63 5.77
C GLN A 84 -3.22 -33.47 5.83
N ALA A 85 -2.79 -32.34 6.39
CA ALA A 85 -3.51 -31.08 6.24
C ALA A 85 -2.60 -30.09 5.53
N GLY A 86 -2.92 -29.81 4.27
CA GLY A 86 -2.27 -28.82 3.42
C GLY A 86 -3.20 -27.66 3.07
N TYR A 87 -2.63 -26.58 2.57
CA TYR A 87 -3.42 -25.47 2.03
C TYR A 87 -4.23 -25.88 0.79
N ASP A 88 -3.79 -26.92 0.07
CA ASP A 88 -4.40 -27.43 -1.15
C ASP A 88 -5.63 -28.33 -0.90
N ASP A 89 -5.84 -28.78 0.33
CA ASP A 89 -7.05 -29.51 0.75
C ASP A 89 -8.29 -28.60 0.81
N PHE A 90 -8.10 -27.29 1.03
CA PHE A 90 -9.18 -26.31 1.11
C PHE A 90 -9.15 -25.37 -0.10
N ALA A 91 -10.18 -25.46 -0.95
CA ALA A 91 -10.36 -24.53 -2.09
C ALA A 91 -10.32 -23.05 -1.65
N THR A 92 -10.74 -22.75 -0.43
CA THR A 92 -10.68 -21.40 0.16
C THR A 92 -9.24 -20.92 0.41
N PHE A 93 -8.34 -21.80 0.86
CA PHE A 93 -6.93 -21.46 1.08
C PHE A 93 -6.17 -21.36 -0.25
N GLN A 94 -6.49 -22.21 -1.23
CA GLN A 94 -6.00 -22.03 -2.60
C GLN A 94 -6.44 -20.67 -3.18
N PHE A 95 -7.73 -20.33 -3.05
CA PHE A 95 -8.25 -19.03 -3.47
C PHE A 95 -7.53 -17.87 -2.75
N PHE A 96 -7.26 -18.01 -1.46
CA PHE A 96 -6.49 -17.03 -0.68
C PHE A 96 -5.09 -16.85 -1.26
N VAL A 97 -4.32 -17.92 -1.43
CA VAL A 97 -2.93 -17.85 -1.95
C VAL A 97 -2.90 -17.20 -3.33
N ILE A 98 -3.77 -17.63 -4.25
CA ILE A 98 -3.84 -17.11 -5.62
C ILE A 98 -4.21 -15.62 -5.61
N SER A 99 -5.24 -15.24 -4.85
CA SER A 99 -5.71 -13.85 -4.77
C SER A 99 -4.65 -12.92 -4.18
N ILE A 100 -4.02 -13.32 -3.07
CA ILE A 100 -2.98 -12.51 -2.42
C ILE A 100 -1.70 -12.44 -3.27
N ALA A 101 -1.37 -13.50 -4.03
CA ALA A 101 -0.27 -13.46 -5.00
C ALA A 101 -0.53 -12.48 -6.15
N MET A 102 -1.77 -12.43 -6.68
CA MET A 102 -2.18 -11.42 -7.66
C MET A 102 -2.06 -10.00 -7.10
N VAL A 103 -2.50 -9.81 -5.85
CA VAL A 103 -2.40 -8.53 -5.13
C VAL A 103 -0.95 -8.08 -4.96
N ALA A 104 -0.06 -8.99 -4.53
CA ALA A 104 1.37 -8.71 -4.38
C ALA A 104 2.02 -8.33 -5.73
N SER A 105 1.67 -9.03 -6.80
CA SER A 105 2.13 -8.74 -8.16
C SER A 105 1.68 -7.35 -8.62
N TYR A 106 0.41 -7.02 -8.38
CA TYR A 106 -0.13 -5.69 -8.66
C TYR A 106 0.61 -4.60 -7.87
N LEU A 107 0.87 -4.82 -6.58
CA LEU A 107 1.54 -3.82 -5.73
C LEU A 107 2.94 -3.51 -6.26
N VAL A 108 3.72 -4.52 -6.65
CA VAL A 108 5.04 -4.35 -7.27
C VAL A 108 4.95 -3.54 -8.57
N LEU A 109 3.95 -3.84 -9.41
CA LEU A 109 3.70 -3.08 -10.63
C LEU A 109 3.26 -1.64 -10.34
N SER A 110 2.54 -1.40 -9.24
CA SER A 110 2.02 -0.08 -8.86
C SER A 110 3.10 0.88 -8.36
N LEU A 111 4.24 0.38 -7.83
CA LEU A 111 5.34 1.22 -7.33
C LEU A 111 5.89 2.21 -8.38
N PRO A 112 6.29 1.79 -9.60
CA PRO A 112 6.75 2.73 -10.62
C PRO A 112 5.66 3.70 -11.05
N PHE A 113 4.39 3.25 -11.13
CA PHE A 113 3.27 4.15 -11.45
C PHE A 113 3.05 5.20 -10.36
N SER A 114 3.20 4.83 -9.08
CA SER A 114 3.15 5.77 -7.96
C SER A 114 4.28 6.81 -8.08
N ILE A 115 5.51 6.39 -8.38
CA ILE A 115 6.64 7.32 -8.61
C ILE A 115 6.35 8.30 -9.76
N VAL A 116 5.81 7.83 -10.87
CA VAL A 116 5.43 8.71 -12.00
C VAL A 116 4.34 9.71 -11.59
N SER A 117 3.38 9.28 -10.77
CA SER A 117 2.33 10.16 -10.23
C SER A 117 2.87 11.22 -9.26
N ILE A 118 4.00 10.96 -8.59
CA ILE A 118 4.72 11.91 -7.74
C ILE A 118 5.45 12.95 -8.60
N ILE A 119 6.06 12.54 -9.71
CA ILE A 119 6.78 13.44 -10.63
C ILE A 119 5.81 14.35 -11.38
N ARG A 120 4.63 13.85 -11.74
CA ARG A 120 3.57 14.62 -12.42
C ARG A 120 2.33 14.77 -11.53
N PRO A 121 2.41 15.57 -10.45
CA PRO A 121 1.31 15.69 -9.49
C PRO A 121 0.05 16.32 -10.08
N LEU A 122 0.15 16.97 -11.24
CA LEU A 122 -0.98 17.59 -11.96
C LEU A 122 -1.81 16.59 -12.77
N ALA A 123 -1.35 15.35 -12.96
CA ALA A 123 -2.09 14.36 -13.73
C ALA A 123 -3.13 13.67 -12.83
N ALA A 124 -4.40 14.07 -12.95
CA ALA A 124 -5.51 13.42 -12.23
C ALA A 124 -5.74 11.97 -12.68
N ALA A 125 -5.50 11.67 -13.97
CA ALA A 125 -5.73 10.36 -14.56
C ALA A 125 -4.96 9.20 -13.88
N PRO A 126 -3.62 9.23 -13.69
CA PRO A 126 -2.90 8.14 -13.03
C PRO A 126 -3.32 7.94 -11.57
N ARG A 127 -3.68 9.02 -10.86
CA ARG A 127 -4.22 8.93 -9.48
C ARG A 127 -5.57 8.25 -9.45
N LEU A 128 -6.45 8.57 -10.40
CA LEU A 128 -7.75 7.92 -10.52
C LEU A 128 -7.60 6.44 -10.87
N ILE A 129 -6.67 6.08 -11.77
CA ILE A 129 -6.40 4.67 -12.12
C ILE A 129 -5.88 3.90 -10.90
N LEU A 130 -4.93 4.47 -10.14
CA LEU A 130 -4.46 3.88 -8.89
C LEU A 130 -5.58 3.71 -7.87
N LEU A 131 -6.44 4.72 -7.69
CA LEU A 131 -7.58 4.63 -6.79
C LEU A 131 -8.54 3.51 -7.18
N ILE A 132 -8.87 3.39 -8.47
CA ILE A 132 -9.78 2.34 -8.98
C ILE A 132 -9.15 0.95 -8.78
N SER A 133 -7.88 0.80 -9.14
CA SER A 133 -7.18 -0.48 -9.01
C SER A 133 -6.95 -0.88 -7.55
N ASP A 134 -6.56 0.04 -6.67
CA ASP A 134 -6.48 -0.20 -5.22
C ASP A 134 -7.85 -0.61 -4.65
N THR A 135 -8.96 -0.04 -5.16
CA THR A 135 -10.32 -0.42 -4.77
C THR A 135 -10.68 -1.86 -5.20
N VAL A 136 -10.26 -2.30 -6.39
CA VAL A 136 -10.46 -3.69 -6.85
C VAL A 136 -9.62 -4.66 -6.03
N VAL A 137 -8.40 -4.27 -5.67
CA VAL A 137 -7.45 -5.11 -4.95
C VAL A 137 -7.85 -5.25 -3.48
N VAL A 138 -8.36 -4.19 -2.85
CA VAL A 138 -8.87 -4.28 -1.47
C VAL A 138 -10.10 -5.18 -1.38
N THR A 139 -11.01 -5.13 -2.36
CA THR A 139 -12.21 -6.00 -2.35
C THR A 139 -11.82 -7.46 -2.53
N LEU A 140 -10.89 -7.76 -3.43
CA LEU A 140 -10.34 -9.11 -3.62
C LEU A 140 -9.63 -9.62 -2.34
N THR A 141 -8.75 -8.80 -1.76
CA THR A 141 -8.02 -9.13 -0.51
C THR A 141 -8.99 -9.37 0.64
N THR A 142 -10.01 -8.53 0.77
CA THR A 142 -11.04 -8.66 1.83
C THR A 142 -11.86 -9.93 1.65
N ALA A 143 -12.28 -10.24 0.42
CA ALA A 143 -13.03 -11.47 0.12
C ALA A 143 -12.20 -12.72 0.44
N ALA A 144 -10.94 -12.76 0.03
CA ALA A 144 -10.01 -13.85 0.34
C ALA A 144 -9.79 -14.00 1.85
N ALA A 145 -9.48 -12.91 2.54
CA ALA A 145 -9.24 -12.91 3.99
C ALA A 145 -10.49 -13.33 4.78
N ALA A 146 -11.68 -12.84 4.41
CA ALA A 146 -12.93 -13.18 5.08
C ALA A 146 -13.31 -14.66 4.86
N ALA A 147 -13.17 -15.17 3.64
CA ALA A 147 -13.44 -16.58 3.35
C ALA A 147 -12.49 -17.50 4.13
N ALA A 148 -11.19 -17.20 4.11
CA ALA A 148 -10.20 -17.95 4.88
C ALA A 148 -10.45 -17.85 6.40
N ALA A 149 -10.81 -16.67 6.92
CA ALA A 149 -11.17 -16.48 8.32
C ALA A 149 -12.36 -17.36 8.75
N ALA A 150 -13.37 -17.54 7.88
CA ALA A 150 -14.50 -18.41 8.18
C ALA A 150 -14.09 -19.89 8.30
N ILE A 151 -13.19 -20.36 7.42
CA ILE A 151 -12.64 -21.73 7.50
C ILE A 151 -11.74 -21.89 8.73
N VAL A 152 -10.88 -20.90 9.03
CA VAL A 152 -10.05 -20.90 10.24
C VAL A 152 -10.91 -20.93 11.51
N TYR A 153 -11.99 -20.15 11.55
CA TYR A 153 -12.94 -20.17 12.67
C TYR A 153 -13.54 -21.56 12.89
N LEU A 154 -13.91 -22.22 11.80
CA LEU A 154 -14.48 -23.56 11.82
C LEU A 154 -13.42 -24.63 12.19
N ALA A 155 -12.16 -24.43 11.79
CA ALA A 155 -11.05 -25.31 12.17
C ALA A 155 -10.74 -25.22 13.68
N HIS A 156 -10.90 -24.04 14.30
CA HIS A 156 -10.70 -23.86 15.75
C HIS A 156 -11.89 -24.33 16.60
N ASN A 157 -13.11 -23.95 16.22
CA ASN A 157 -14.30 -24.18 17.05
C ASN A 157 -15.11 -25.41 16.65
N GLY A 158 -15.02 -25.83 15.39
CA GLY A 158 -15.91 -26.82 14.81
C GLY A 158 -17.36 -26.33 14.70
N ASN A 159 -18.23 -27.20 14.20
CA ASN A 159 -19.67 -27.04 14.23
C ASN A 159 -20.33 -28.42 14.42
N PRO A 160 -20.91 -28.70 15.60
CA PRO A 160 -21.52 -30.00 15.87
C PRO A 160 -22.74 -30.28 14.98
N ASN A 161 -23.43 -29.25 14.48
CA ASN A 161 -24.60 -29.42 13.61
C ASN A 161 -24.24 -29.95 12.22
N THR A 162 -23.03 -29.66 11.74
CA THR A 162 -22.54 -30.11 10.42
C THR A 162 -21.47 -31.20 10.54
N ASN A 163 -21.28 -31.78 11.73
CA ASN A 163 -20.21 -32.74 12.04
C ASN A 163 -18.80 -32.24 11.68
N TRP A 164 -18.57 -30.93 11.70
CA TRP A 164 -17.23 -30.39 11.48
C TRP A 164 -16.47 -30.38 12.80
N LEU A 165 -15.52 -31.29 12.96
CA LEU A 165 -14.70 -31.40 14.16
C LEU A 165 -13.60 -30.33 14.18
N PRO A 166 -13.24 -29.73 15.32
CA PRO A 166 -12.12 -28.79 15.39
C PRO A 166 -10.80 -29.51 15.08
N ILE A 167 -10.17 -29.15 13.96
CA ILE A 167 -8.94 -29.76 13.44
C ILE A 167 -7.71 -29.17 14.15
N CYS A 168 -7.79 -27.92 14.62
CA CYS A 168 -6.66 -27.22 15.25
C CYS A 168 -6.20 -27.79 16.59
N GLN A 169 -6.98 -28.70 17.20
CA GLN A 169 -6.54 -29.43 18.39
C GLN A 169 -5.41 -30.42 18.08
N GLN A 170 -5.33 -30.89 16.83
CA GLN A 170 -4.36 -31.89 16.37
C GLN A 170 -3.28 -31.23 15.50
N PHE A 171 -3.66 -30.33 14.60
CA PHE A 171 -2.78 -29.66 13.64
C PHE A 171 -2.38 -28.25 14.11
N GLY A 172 -1.64 -28.18 15.22
CA GLY A 172 -1.29 -26.91 15.86
C GLY A 172 -0.50 -25.97 14.94
N ASP A 173 0.56 -26.46 14.30
CA ASP A 173 1.45 -25.67 13.45
C ASP A 173 0.77 -25.18 12.17
N PHE A 174 0.02 -26.06 11.50
CA PHE A 174 -0.84 -25.69 10.37
C PHE A 174 -1.82 -24.60 10.77
N CYS A 175 -2.55 -24.79 11.88
CA CYS A 175 -3.52 -23.82 12.34
C CYS A 175 -2.90 -22.47 12.72
N GLN A 176 -1.68 -22.47 13.28
CA GLN A 176 -0.93 -21.25 13.53
C GLN A 176 -0.52 -20.56 12.23
N ALA A 177 -0.02 -21.31 11.25
CA ALA A 177 0.35 -20.79 9.93
C ALA A 177 -0.86 -20.15 9.22
N VAL A 178 -1.96 -20.88 9.05
CA VAL A 178 -3.16 -20.35 8.37
C VAL A 178 -3.77 -19.17 9.12
N SER A 179 -3.81 -19.20 10.46
CA SER A 179 -4.34 -18.08 11.26
C SER A 179 -3.47 -16.84 11.12
N SER A 180 -2.14 -16.99 11.18
CA SER A 180 -1.21 -15.87 11.01
C SER A 180 -1.25 -15.28 9.60
N ALA A 181 -1.43 -16.10 8.57
CA ALA A 181 -1.64 -15.65 7.19
C ALA A 181 -2.92 -14.83 7.05
N VAL A 182 -4.04 -15.28 7.62
CA VAL A 182 -5.31 -14.53 7.62
C VAL A 182 -5.18 -13.20 8.34
N VAL A 183 -4.49 -13.17 9.49
CA VAL A 183 -4.20 -11.93 10.22
C VAL A 183 -3.36 -10.98 9.38
N ALA A 184 -2.30 -11.49 8.74
CA ALA A 184 -1.46 -10.68 7.84
C ALA A 184 -2.27 -10.11 6.67
N ALA A 185 -3.11 -10.90 5.99
CA ALA A 185 -3.97 -10.39 4.93
C ALA A 185 -4.98 -9.34 5.43
N SER A 186 -5.50 -9.50 6.65
CA SER A 186 -6.40 -8.52 7.27
C SER A 186 -5.68 -7.20 7.57
N ILE A 187 -4.40 -7.23 7.98
CA ILE A 187 -3.55 -6.04 8.10
C ILE A 187 -3.33 -5.39 6.73
N ALA A 188 -3.13 -6.18 5.67
CA ALA A 188 -3.02 -5.64 4.31
C ALA A 188 -4.30 -4.91 3.87
N VAL A 189 -5.49 -5.42 4.23
CA VAL A 189 -6.77 -4.71 3.98
C VAL A 189 -6.77 -3.33 4.64
N VAL A 190 -6.30 -3.22 5.88
CA VAL A 190 -6.19 -1.92 6.58
C VAL A 190 -5.25 -0.97 5.83
N PHE A 191 -4.09 -1.45 5.36
CA PHE A 191 -3.19 -0.63 4.55
C PHE A 191 -3.85 -0.13 3.26
N PHE A 192 -4.57 -0.99 2.54
CA PHE A 192 -5.30 -0.59 1.34
C PHE A 192 -6.38 0.44 1.63
N ILE A 193 -7.14 0.30 2.72
CA ILE A 193 -8.14 1.29 3.13
C ILE A 193 -7.48 2.65 3.35
N ILE A 194 -6.35 2.69 4.07
CA ILE A 194 -5.60 3.93 4.32
C ILE A 194 -5.08 4.51 2.99
N LEU A 195 -4.54 3.70 2.08
CA LEU A 195 -4.08 4.11 0.75
C LEU A 195 -5.21 4.73 -0.09
N ILE A 196 -6.39 4.12 -0.07
CA ILE A 196 -7.59 4.63 -0.77
C ILE A 196 -8.01 5.99 -0.21
N VAL A 197 -8.04 6.15 1.11
CA VAL A 197 -8.38 7.42 1.77
C VAL A 197 -7.36 8.51 1.41
N ILE A 198 -6.06 8.20 1.48
CA ILE A 198 -4.98 9.13 1.07
C ILE A 198 -5.14 9.55 -0.38
N SER A 199 -5.40 8.59 -1.27
CA SER A 199 -5.59 8.82 -2.70
C SER A 199 -6.81 9.68 -2.98
N ALA A 200 -7.93 9.43 -2.30
CA ALA A 200 -9.15 10.22 -2.42
C ALA A 200 -8.97 11.66 -1.93
N ILE A 201 -8.30 11.87 -0.78
CA ILE A 201 -7.97 13.21 -0.27
C ILE A 201 -7.05 13.95 -1.26
N SER A 202 -6.05 13.25 -1.79
CA SER A 202 -5.08 13.79 -2.76
C SER A 202 -5.74 14.18 -4.08
N LEU A 203 -6.72 13.40 -4.54
CA LEU A 203 -7.50 13.66 -5.76
C LEU A 203 -8.44 14.86 -5.54
N LYS A 204 -9.15 14.92 -4.40
CA LYS A 204 -10.00 16.05 -4.03
C LYS A 204 -9.21 17.37 -4.00
N ALA A 205 -8.03 17.36 -3.37
CA ALA A 205 -7.16 18.52 -3.30
C ALA A 205 -6.68 18.99 -4.68
N LEU A 206 -6.45 18.06 -5.61
CA LEU A 206 -6.08 18.36 -6.99
C LEU A 206 -7.24 18.97 -7.78
N ILE A 207 -8.44 18.39 -7.67
CA ILE A 207 -9.65 18.88 -8.36
C ILE A 207 -10.01 20.30 -7.90
N LEU A 208 -9.96 20.58 -6.60
CA LEU A 208 -10.20 21.93 -6.07
C LEU A 208 -9.18 22.96 -6.57
N TYR A 209 -7.92 22.54 -6.75
CA TYR A 209 -6.87 23.40 -7.32
C TYR A 209 -7.18 23.77 -8.78
N PHE A 210 -7.61 22.81 -9.61
CA PHE A 210 -8.03 23.07 -10.99
C PHE A 210 -9.34 23.87 -11.08
N SER A 211 -10.24 23.73 -10.11
CA SER A 211 -11.48 24.52 -10.09
C SER A 211 -11.26 25.99 -9.67
N SER A 212 -10.12 26.32 -9.08
CA SER A 212 -9.81 27.66 -8.56
C SER A 212 -8.91 28.50 -9.48
N GLY A 213 -8.37 27.92 -10.56
CA GLY A 213 -7.49 28.59 -11.52
C GLY A 213 -8.14 28.68 -12.89
#